data_AF-A0A256ZW40-F1
#
_entry.id   AF-A0A256ZW40-F1
#
_cell.length_a   1.000
_cell.length_b   1.000
_cell.length_c   1.000
_cell.angle_alpha   90.00
_cell.angle_beta   90.00
_cell.angle_gamma   90.00
#
_symmetry.space_group_name_H-M   'P 1'
#
loop_
_entity.id
_entity.type
_entity.pdbx_description
1 polymer ?
#
loop_
_entity_poly.entity_id
_entity_poly.type
_entity_poly.pdbx_seq_one_letter_code
_entity_poly.pdbx_strand_id
1 'polypeptide(L)'
;MISIEYEYRILCDPHFFSWLKTNKTKDKTADILFKLLRIKSSSAHHKKEHNVILERDYKKLEQNGILKRIESVRELYNVFRGAVKPVQEEDFLNEYEDPISKRVVYAIYLSNKRPFKTVIFTDPEHESKYHDNEHFKGVKSVTVVSGDVAIDKINKLNNKFLINRSYK
;
A
#
# COMPACT_ATOMS: atom_id res chain seq x y z
N MET A 1 -16.82 16.82 1.88
CA MET A 1 -16.05 15.55 1.81
C MET A 1 -14.88 15.64 2.80
N ILE A 2 -14.59 14.59 3.57
CA ILE A 2 -13.53 14.60 4.59
C ILE A 2 -12.15 14.64 3.92
N SER A 3 -11.25 15.48 4.42
CA SER A 3 -9.90 15.69 3.90
C SER A 3 -8.91 15.59 5.07
N ILE A 4 -7.88 14.76 4.93
CA ILE A 4 -6.97 14.37 6.02
C ILE A 4 -5.52 14.41 5.55
N GLU A 5 -4.69 15.08 6.33
CA GLU A 5 -3.24 15.06 6.16
C GLU A 5 -2.66 13.85 6.90
N TYR A 6 -2.25 12.86 6.13
CA TYR A 6 -1.59 11.65 6.65
C TYR A 6 -0.07 11.82 6.67
N GLU A 7 0.61 11.11 7.57
CA GLU A 7 2.05 11.29 7.81
C GLU A 7 2.96 10.65 6.75
N TYR A 8 2.45 9.73 5.95
CA TYR A 8 3.20 9.01 4.92
C TYR A 8 2.26 8.54 3.81
N ARG A 9 2.77 8.34 2.59
CA ARG A 9 2.09 7.56 1.53
C ARG A 9 2.33 6.08 1.71
N ILE A 10 1.52 5.25 1.04
CA ILE A 10 1.62 3.80 1.13
C ILE A 10 1.97 3.23 -0.25
N LEU A 11 3.06 2.47 -0.33
CA LEU A 11 3.38 1.60 -1.45
C LEU A 11 3.10 0.15 -1.03
N CYS A 12 2.15 -0.51 -1.68
CA CYS A 12 1.82 -1.89 -1.38
C CYS A 12 2.62 -2.84 -2.29
N ASP A 13 3.38 -3.74 -1.66
CA ASP A 13 3.99 -4.91 -2.30
C ASP A 13 2.91 -5.97 -2.59
N PRO A 14 2.93 -6.67 -3.73
CA PRO A 14 2.08 -7.84 -3.96
C PRO A 14 2.19 -8.93 -2.86
N HIS A 15 3.34 -9.04 -2.20
CA HIS A 15 3.53 -9.96 -1.08
C HIS A 15 2.61 -9.66 0.11
N PHE A 16 2.34 -8.37 0.40
CA PHE A 16 1.41 -7.98 1.47
C PHE A 16 -0.01 -8.53 1.24
N PHE A 17 -0.53 -8.40 0.01
CA PHE A 17 -1.87 -8.91 -0.30
C PHE A 17 -1.94 -10.43 -0.36
N SER A 18 -0.84 -11.06 -0.77
CA SER A 18 -0.71 -12.51 -0.72
C SER A 18 -0.72 -13.01 0.72
N TRP A 19 -0.01 -12.32 1.62
CA TRP A 19 0.01 -12.61 3.05
C TRP A 19 -1.34 -12.37 3.71
N LEU A 20 -2.04 -11.26 3.42
CA LEU A 20 -3.39 -11.00 3.94
C LEU A 20 -4.36 -12.13 3.57
N LYS A 21 -4.32 -12.59 2.32
CA LYS A 21 -5.15 -13.70 1.85
C LYS A 21 -4.87 -15.00 2.61
N THR A 22 -3.61 -15.29 2.90
CA THR A 22 -3.21 -16.55 3.54
C THR A 22 -3.43 -16.53 5.06
N ASN A 23 -3.13 -15.41 5.71
CA ASN A 23 -3.01 -15.33 7.17
C ASN A 23 -4.20 -14.66 7.87
N LYS A 24 -5.15 -14.10 7.13
CA LYS A 24 -6.34 -13.45 7.69
C LYS A 24 -7.61 -14.08 7.15
N THR A 25 -8.65 -14.07 7.99
CA THR A 25 -9.99 -14.45 7.57
C THR A 25 -10.47 -13.52 6.46
N LYS A 26 -11.41 -14.02 5.66
CA LYS A 26 -12.03 -13.24 4.58
C LYS A 26 -12.55 -11.87 5.06
N ASP A 27 -13.22 -11.86 6.20
CA ASP A 27 -13.79 -10.64 6.79
C ASP A 27 -12.73 -9.65 7.26
N LYS A 28 -11.62 -10.15 7.83
CA LYS A 28 -10.49 -9.29 8.22
C LYS A 28 -9.80 -8.68 7.01
N THR A 29 -9.63 -9.45 5.93
CA THR A 29 -9.08 -8.93 4.67
C THR A 29 -9.99 -7.85 4.07
N ALA A 30 -11.31 -8.09 4.05
CA ALA A 30 -12.29 -7.11 3.60
C ALA A 30 -12.21 -5.79 4.39
N ASP A 31 -12.20 -5.88 5.72
CA ASP A 31 -12.07 -4.72 6.61
C ASP A 31 -10.81 -3.90 6.34
N ILE A 32 -9.66 -4.57 6.16
CA ILE A 32 -8.39 -3.90 5.84
C ILE A 32 -8.48 -3.16 4.49
N LEU A 33 -9.10 -3.76 3.48
CA LEU A 33 -9.29 -3.11 2.17
C LEU A 33 -10.22 -1.90 2.27
N PHE A 34 -11.30 -1.97 3.08
CA PHE A 34 -12.16 -0.81 3.32
C PHE A 34 -11.43 0.32 4.06
N LYS A 35 -10.56 -0.01 5.01
CA LYS A 35 -9.71 0.98 5.69
C LYS A 35 -8.77 1.66 4.71
N LEU A 36 -8.10 0.88 3.86
CA LEU A 36 -7.26 1.42 2.78
C LEU A 36 -8.05 2.33 1.82
N LEU A 37 -9.25 1.92 1.40
CA LEU A 37 -10.15 2.73 0.57
C LEU A 37 -10.48 4.09 1.23
N ARG A 38 -10.81 4.10 2.53
CA ARG A 38 -11.08 5.33 3.28
C ARG A 38 -9.85 6.23 3.34
N ILE A 39 -8.68 5.68 3.62
CA ILE A 39 -7.41 6.41 3.65
C ILE A 39 -7.16 7.07 2.28
N LYS A 40 -7.23 6.28 1.20
CA LYS A 40 -7.01 6.76 -0.17
C LYS A 40 -8.01 7.84 -0.60
N SER A 41 -9.29 7.69 -0.27
CA SER A 41 -10.33 8.64 -0.67
C SER A 41 -10.34 9.94 0.13
N SER A 42 -9.83 9.92 1.38
CA SER A 42 -9.80 11.08 2.28
C SER A 42 -8.45 11.81 2.34
N SER A 43 -7.39 11.27 1.72
CA SER A 43 -6.08 11.92 1.65
C SER A 43 -6.15 13.33 1.05
N ALA A 44 -5.67 14.31 1.81
CA ALA A 44 -5.66 15.72 1.40
C ALA A 44 -4.65 15.99 0.27
N HIS A 45 -3.45 15.43 0.37
CA HIS A 45 -2.37 15.69 -0.59
C HIS A 45 -2.39 14.76 -1.80
N HIS A 46 -2.92 13.55 -1.66
CA HIS A 46 -2.90 12.51 -2.71
C HIS A 46 -4.25 11.79 -2.78
N LYS A 47 -5.31 12.54 -3.07
CA LYS A 47 -6.66 11.99 -3.14
C LYS A 47 -6.74 10.95 -4.25
N LYS A 48 -7.27 9.77 -3.96
CA LYS A 48 -7.33 8.60 -4.87
C LYS A 48 -5.97 7.96 -5.22
N GLU A 49 -4.86 8.49 -4.72
CA GLU A 49 -3.50 8.03 -5.06
C GLU A 49 -2.61 7.87 -3.81
N HIS A 50 -3.19 7.90 -2.62
CA HIS A 50 -2.43 7.80 -1.38
C HIS A 50 -1.78 6.43 -1.20
N ASN A 51 -2.53 5.37 -1.54
CA ASN A 51 -2.08 4.00 -1.52
C ASN A 51 -1.89 3.55 -2.97
N VAL A 52 -0.67 3.16 -3.33
CA VAL A 52 -0.30 2.80 -4.70
C VAL A 52 0.33 1.41 -4.74
N ILE A 53 0.29 0.80 -5.91
CA ILE A 53 0.96 -0.46 -6.25
C ILE A 53 1.44 -0.34 -7.68
N LEU A 54 2.66 -0.81 -7.97
CA LEU A 54 3.18 -0.79 -9.34
C LEU A 54 2.25 -1.60 -10.27
N GLU A 55 1.99 -1.11 -11.47
CA GLU A 55 1.07 -1.71 -12.44
C GLU A 55 1.42 -3.18 -12.72
N ARG A 56 2.71 -3.51 -12.88
CA ARG A 56 3.16 -4.90 -13.08
C ARG A 56 2.79 -5.80 -11.91
N ASP A 57 2.86 -5.29 -10.69
CA ASP A 57 2.62 -6.05 -9.48
C ASP A 57 1.13 -6.27 -9.30
N TYR A 58 0.32 -5.26 -9.62
CA TYR A 58 -1.12 -5.37 -9.68
C TYR A 58 -1.57 -6.44 -10.69
N LYS A 59 -1.00 -6.42 -11.91
CA LYS A 59 -1.28 -7.43 -12.95
C LYS A 59 -0.92 -8.85 -12.50
N LYS A 60 0.21 -9.03 -11.79
CA LYS A 60 0.58 -10.33 -11.20
C LYS A 60 -0.46 -10.83 -10.20
N LEU A 61 -1.00 -9.96 -9.33
CA LEU A 61 -2.07 -10.33 -8.39
C LEU A 61 -3.35 -10.77 -9.12
N GLU A 62 -3.70 -10.09 -10.22
CA GLU A 62 -4.85 -10.41 -11.06
C GLU A 62 -4.68 -11.79 -11.72
N GLN A 63 -3.53 -12.02 -12.36
CA GLN A 63 -3.18 -13.28 -13.02
C GLN A 63 -3.15 -14.46 -12.05
N ASN A 64 -2.62 -14.27 -10.85
CA ASN A 64 -2.55 -15.29 -9.80
C ASN A 64 -3.89 -15.56 -9.11
N GLY A 65 -4.98 -14.93 -9.57
CA GLY A 65 -6.33 -15.13 -9.03
C GLY A 65 -6.47 -14.70 -7.56
N ILE A 66 -5.52 -13.91 -7.03
CA ILE A 66 -5.61 -13.35 -5.68
C ILE A 66 -6.80 -12.40 -5.64
N LEU A 67 -6.95 -11.58 -6.69
CA LEU A 67 -8.10 -10.70 -6.85
C LEU A 67 -9.41 -11.50 -6.93
N LYS A 68 -9.51 -12.49 -7.82
CA LYS A 68 -10.71 -13.35 -7.99
C LYS A 68 -11.22 -14.00 -6.70
N ARG A 69 -10.32 -14.35 -5.77
CA ARG A 69 -10.70 -14.95 -4.48
C ARG A 69 -11.16 -13.92 -3.46
N ILE A 70 -10.53 -12.74 -3.42
CA ILE A 70 -11.01 -11.57 -2.65
C ILE A 70 -12.40 -11.14 -3.17
N GLU A 71 -12.61 -11.26 -4.48
CA GLU A 71 -13.78 -10.87 -5.27
C GLU A 71 -15.00 -11.82 -5.16
N SER A 72 -14.86 -12.98 -4.51
CA SER A 72 -15.97 -13.94 -4.29
C SER A 72 -17.10 -13.41 -3.40
N VAL A 73 -16.96 -12.19 -2.85
CA VAL A 73 -18.06 -11.39 -2.33
C VAL A 73 -18.36 -10.34 -3.38
N ARG A 74 -19.56 -10.34 -3.95
CA ARG A 74 -20.00 -9.40 -5.00
C ARG A 74 -19.76 -7.92 -4.63
N GLU A 75 -19.57 -7.63 -3.34
CA GLU A 75 -19.27 -6.30 -2.78
C GLU A 75 -17.77 -5.93 -2.74
N LEU A 76 -16.82 -6.88 -2.85
CA LEU A 76 -15.37 -6.63 -2.65
C LEU A 76 -14.57 -6.39 -3.93
N TYR A 77 -15.10 -6.73 -5.12
CA TYR A 77 -14.39 -6.56 -6.39
C TYR A 77 -13.98 -5.10 -6.65
N ASN A 78 -14.89 -4.18 -6.37
CA ASN A 78 -14.60 -2.76 -6.47
C ASN A 78 -13.74 -2.24 -5.31
N VAL A 79 -13.68 -2.96 -4.19
CA VAL A 79 -12.99 -2.50 -2.98
C VAL A 79 -11.49 -2.61 -3.15
N PHE A 80 -10.95 -3.67 -3.76
CA PHE A 80 -9.50 -3.73 -4.03
C PHE A 80 -9.04 -2.63 -5.00
N ARG A 81 -9.71 -2.51 -6.14
CA ARG A 81 -9.49 -1.43 -7.14
C ARG A 81 -9.63 -0.03 -6.53
N GLY A 82 -10.52 0.10 -5.55
CA GLY A 82 -10.70 1.32 -4.77
C GLY A 82 -9.63 1.54 -3.70
N ALA A 83 -9.13 0.48 -3.07
CA ALA A 83 -8.20 0.52 -1.93
C ALA A 83 -6.78 0.92 -2.33
N VAL A 84 -6.33 0.48 -3.50
CA VAL A 84 -5.01 0.83 -4.06
C VAL A 84 -5.14 1.37 -5.47
N LYS A 85 -4.21 2.24 -5.89
CA LYS A 85 -4.14 2.74 -7.26
C LYS A 85 -2.99 2.02 -7.98
N PRO A 86 -3.26 1.24 -9.04
CA PRO A 86 -2.23 0.83 -9.96
C PRO A 86 -1.58 2.07 -10.59
N VAL A 87 -0.26 2.14 -10.55
CA VAL A 87 0.53 3.23 -11.12
C VAL A 87 1.51 2.69 -12.14
N GLN A 88 1.60 3.36 -13.29
CA GLN A 88 2.59 3.02 -14.31
C GLN A 88 3.99 3.24 -13.73
N GLU A 89 4.90 2.34 -14.11
CA GLU A 89 6.31 2.50 -13.78
C GLU A 89 6.85 3.72 -14.53
N GLU A 90 7.52 4.60 -13.78
CA GLU A 90 8.27 5.72 -14.35
C GLU A 90 9.47 5.18 -15.13
N ASP A 91 9.87 5.86 -16.21
CA ASP A 91 10.91 5.35 -17.12
C ASP A 91 12.25 5.04 -16.42
N PHE A 92 12.61 5.81 -15.39
CA PHE A 92 13.83 5.59 -14.60
C PHE A 92 13.84 4.23 -13.89
N LEU A 93 12.68 3.61 -13.65
CA LEU A 93 12.61 2.29 -13.05
C LEU A 93 13.11 1.19 -13.99
N ASN A 94 13.19 1.44 -15.30
CA ASN A 94 13.68 0.45 -16.26
C ASN A 94 15.18 0.12 -16.09
N GLU A 95 15.93 0.97 -15.37
CA GLU A 95 17.35 0.75 -15.05
C GLU A 95 17.56 -0.35 -13.98
N TYR A 96 16.51 -0.74 -13.27
CA TYR A 96 16.59 -1.67 -12.14
C TYR A 96 15.94 -3.00 -12.49
N GLU A 97 16.67 -4.11 -12.57
CA GLU A 97 16.06 -5.42 -12.86
C GLU A 97 15.33 -6.00 -11.64
N ASP A 98 15.94 -5.87 -10.45
CA ASP A 98 15.42 -6.42 -9.22
C ASP A 98 14.08 -5.76 -8.82
N PRO A 99 13.00 -6.56 -8.61
CA PRO A 99 11.72 -6.04 -8.16
C PRO A 99 11.78 -5.29 -6.82
N ILE A 100 12.64 -5.70 -5.89
CA ILE A 100 12.79 -5.03 -4.58
C ILE A 100 13.42 -3.66 -4.80
N SER A 101 14.55 -3.57 -5.52
CA SER A 101 15.18 -2.29 -5.89
C SER A 101 14.18 -1.33 -6.54
N LYS A 102 13.41 -1.78 -7.54
CA LYS A 102 12.39 -0.93 -8.18
C LYS A 102 11.39 -0.36 -7.18
N ARG A 103 10.91 -1.15 -6.22
CA ARG A 103 9.94 -0.68 -5.22
C ARG A 103 10.59 0.28 -4.22
N VAL A 104 11.84 0.03 -3.81
CA VAL A 104 12.61 0.94 -2.95
C VAL A 104 12.80 2.29 -3.63
N VAL A 105 13.34 2.30 -4.85
CA VAL A 105 13.59 3.55 -5.59
C VAL A 105 12.28 4.29 -5.88
N TYR A 106 11.22 3.57 -6.22
CA TYR A 106 9.90 4.19 -6.39
C TYR A 106 9.37 4.78 -5.08
N ALA A 107 9.53 4.11 -3.94
CA ALA A 107 9.12 4.65 -2.64
C ALA A 107 9.88 5.93 -2.27
N ILE A 108 11.17 6.01 -2.62
CA ILE A 108 11.99 7.22 -2.49
C ILE A 108 11.42 8.33 -3.37
N TYR A 109 11.13 8.05 -4.64
CA TYR A 109 10.49 9.01 -5.54
C TYR A 109 9.14 9.51 -5.00
N LEU A 110 8.30 8.63 -4.47
CA LEU A 110 7.03 9.02 -3.83
C LEU A 110 7.25 9.95 -2.63
N SER A 111 8.37 9.78 -1.91
CA SER A 111 8.75 10.60 -0.76
C SER A 111 9.27 11.99 -1.12
N ASN A 112 9.43 12.31 -2.41
CA ASN A 112 9.77 13.67 -2.85
C ASN A 112 8.55 14.61 -2.83
N LYS A 113 7.33 14.08 -2.67
CA LYS A 113 6.08 14.85 -2.55
C LYS A 113 5.53 14.73 -1.14
N ARG A 114 4.80 15.77 -0.67
CA ARG A 114 4.11 15.74 0.64
C ARG A 114 3.35 14.42 0.83
N PRO A 115 3.40 13.76 1.99
CA PRO A 115 3.95 14.20 3.27
C PRO A 115 5.47 13.95 3.43
N PHE A 116 6.19 13.74 2.33
CA PHE A 116 7.64 13.52 2.28
C PHE A 116 8.13 12.24 2.95
N LYS A 117 7.19 11.31 3.20
CA LYS A 117 7.46 9.99 3.75
C LYS A 117 6.63 8.95 3.00
N THR A 118 7.21 7.78 2.83
CA THR A 118 6.55 6.63 2.21
C THR A 118 6.75 5.40 3.07
N VAL A 119 5.72 4.57 3.20
CA VAL A 119 5.83 3.28 3.85
C VAL A 119 5.54 2.19 2.83
N ILE A 120 6.45 1.21 2.74
CA ILE A 120 6.27 0.00 1.96
C ILE A 120 5.62 -1.05 2.86
N PHE A 121 4.49 -1.59 2.44
CA PHE A 121 3.84 -2.72 3.10
C PHE A 121 4.20 -4.00 2.37
N THR A 122 4.74 -4.99 3.07
CA THR A 122 5.12 -6.30 2.54
C THR A 122 4.72 -7.44 3.50
N ASP A 123 5.15 -8.66 3.23
CA ASP A 123 5.02 -9.81 4.14
C ASP A 123 6.27 -9.97 5.03
N PRO A 124 6.19 -10.72 6.14
CA PRO A 124 7.34 -10.90 7.05
C PRO A 124 8.56 -11.57 6.40
N GLU A 125 8.36 -12.39 5.38
CA GLU A 125 9.44 -13.14 4.71
C GLU A 125 10.27 -12.25 3.77
N HIS A 126 9.69 -11.15 3.27
CA HIS A 126 10.35 -10.24 2.32
C HIS A 126 10.88 -8.98 2.98
N GLU A 127 10.52 -8.66 4.23
CA GLU A 127 10.95 -7.45 4.93
C GLU A 127 12.49 -7.30 4.98
N SER A 128 13.22 -8.37 5.32
CA SER A 128 14.69 -8.35 5.35
C SER A 128 15.31 -8.00 4.00
N LYS A 129 14.75 -8.51 2.90
CA LYS A 129 15.24 -8.25 1.54
C LYS A 129 15.19 -6.75 1.19
N TYR A 130 14.21 -6.02 1.71
CA TYR A 130 14.19 -4.57 1.53
C TYR A 130 15.26 -3.86 2.36
N HIS A 131 15.48 -4.30 3.60
CA HIS A 131 16.49 -3.71 4.48
C HIS A 131 17.92 -3.95 3.98
N ASP A 132 18.16 -5.09 3.34
CA ASP A 132 19.47 -5.46 2.77
C ASP A 132 19.74 -4.77 1.42
N ASN A 133 18.71 -4.21 0.78
CA ASN A 133 18.82 -3.56 -0.52
C ASN A 133 19.73 -2.32 -0.47
N GLU A 134 20.66 -2.20 -1.41
CA GLU A 134 21.64 -1.11 -1.41
C GLU A 134 21.01 0.27 -1.53
N HIS A 135 19.94 0.41 -2.32
CA HIS A 135 19.23 1.68 -2.48
C HIS A 135 18.46 2.10 -1.22
N PHE A 136 18.24 1.19 -0.27
CA PHE A 136 17.59 1.48 0.99
C PHE A 136 18.56 2.02 2.06
N LYS A 137 19.87 1.76 1.91
CA LYS A 137 20.89 2.16 2.89
C LYS A 137 20.93 3.69 3.04
N GLY A 138 20.78 4.17 4.27
CA GLY A 138 20.81 5.60 4.61
C GLY A 138 19.52 6.37 4.32
N VAL A 139 18.50 5.73 3.74
CA VAL A 139 17.22 6.37 3.43
C VAL A 139 16.35 6.47 4.70
N LYS A 140 15.98 7.70 5.08
CA LYS A 140 15.12 7.97 6.25
C LYS A 140 13.66 8.28 5.90
N SER A 141 13.38 8.65 4.64
CA SER A 141 12.05 9.02 4.17
C SER A 141 11.18 7.80 3.82
N VAL A 142 11.79 6.62 3.71
CA VAL A 142 11.11 5.36 3.43
C VAL A 142 11.20 4.44 4.64
N THR A 143 10.10 3.80 5.00
CA THR A 143 10.07 2.74 6.01
C THR A 143 9.45 1.50 5.40
N VAL A 144 9.94 0.33 5.76
CA VAL A 144 9.32 -0.94 5.39
C VAL A 144 8.68 -1.52 6.64
N VAL A 145 7.47 -2.05 6.49
CA VAL A 145 6.81 -2.81 7.56
C VAL A 145 6.09 -4.01 6.97
N SER A 146 5.96 -5.05 7.77
CA SER A 146 5.31 -6.28 7.37
C SER A 146 4.15 -6.70 8.27
N GLY A 147 3.34 -7.61 7.74
CA GLY A 147 2.37 -8.38 8.52
C GLY A 147 1.45 -7.54 9.41
N ASP A 148 1.42 -7.86 10.70
CA ASP A 148 0.57 -7.19 11.67
C ASP A 148 0.99 -5.73 11.95
N VAL A 149 2.29 -5.40 11.81
CA VAL A 149 2.77 -4.01 11.96
C VAL A 149 2.21 -3.13 10.84
N ALA A 150 2.09 -3.66 9.62
CA ALA A 150 1.42 -2.98 8.51
C ALA A 150 -0.07 -2.75 8.81
N ILE A 151 -0.75 -3.75 9.37
CA ILE A 151 -2.16 -3.63 9.78
C ILE A 151 -2.35 -2.55 10.85
N ASP A 152 -1.48 -2.48 11.84
CA ASP A 152 -1.53 -1.47 12.88
C ASP A 152 -1.36 -0.05 12.33
N LYS A 153 -0.47 0.13 11.37
CA LYS A 153 -0.34 1.40 10.64
C LYS A 153 -1.62 1.76 9.88
N ILE A 154 -2.27 0.80 9.21
CA ILE A 154 -3.56 1.03 8.54
C ILE A 154 -4.63 1.44 9.54
N ASN A 155 -4.71 0.76 10.68
CA ASN A 155 -5.66 1.07 11.76
C ASN A 155 -5.45 2.49 12.29
N LYS A 156 -4.20 2.90 12.53
CA LYS A 156 -3.87 4.26 13.00
C LYS A 156 -4.30 5.33 12.01
N LEU A 157 -4.02 5.16 10.71
CA LEU A 157 -4.47 6.10 9.68
C LEU A 157 -5.99 6.13 9.57
N ASN A 158 -6.67 4.99 9.56
CA ASN A 158 -8.13 4.95 9.52
C ASN A 158 -8.77 5.57 10.77
N ASN A 159 -8.15 5.45 11.95
CA ASN A 159 -8.64 6.10 13.16
C ASN A 159 -8.61 7.63 13.03
N LYS A 160 -7.59 8.22 12.39
CA LYS A 160 -7.59 9.65 12.06
C LYS A 160 -8.80 10.04 11.22
N PHE A 161 -9.20 9.17 10.29
CA PHE A 161 -10.41 9.35 9.50
C PHE A 161 -11.68 9.29 10.34
N LEU A 162 -11.82 8.30 11.21
CA LEU A 162 -12.99 8.17 12.06
C LEU A 162 -13.14 9.37 13.00
N ILE A 163 -12.05 9.81 13.63
CA ILE A 163 -12.03 10.99 14.51
C ILE A 163 -12.50 12.23 13.74
N ASN A 164 -11.91 12.53 12.58
CA ASN A 164 -12.30 13.69 11.78
C ASN A 164 -13.72 13.61 11.21
N ARG A 165 -14.28 12.40 11.06
CA ARG A 165 -15.67 12.19 10.66
C ARG A 165 -16.64 12.51 11.80
N SER A 166 -16.32 12.12 13.03
CA SER A 166 -17.19 12.31 14.19
C SER A 166 -17.36 13.78 14.60
N TYR A 167 -16.41 14.65 14.21
CA TYR A 167 -16.47 16.09 14.50
C TYR A 167 -17.15 16.93 13.39
N LYS A 168 -17.79 16.29 12.39
CA LYS A 168 -18.51 16.96 11.29
C LYS A 168 -19.94 16.48 11.19
#